data_AF-A0A3B9ZTI0-F1
#
_entry.id   AF-A0A3B9ZTI0-F1
#
_cell.length_a   1.000
_cell.length_b   1.000
_cell.length_c   1.000
_cell.angle_alpha   90.00
_cell.angle_beta   90.00
_cell.angle_gamma   90.00
#
_symmetry.space_group_name_H-M   'P 1'
#
loop_
_entity.id
_entity.type
_entity.pdbx_description
1 polymer ?
#
loop_
_entity_poly.entity_id
_entity_poly.type
_entity_poly.pdbx_seq_one_letter_code
_entity_poly.pdbx_strand_id
1 'polypeptide(L)'
;MENRNVTGKVIGGILIGTVVGAALGILFAPMDGTKTRNKIATGAKDLADDLVKKMKSTTDKVKGKAEEMGDMAEEKMTNMKNNVGQRQNF
;
A
#
# COMPACT_ATOMS: atom_id res chain seq x y z
N MET A 1 -7.27 6.52 25.51
CA MET A 1 -6.19 5.98 24.66
C MET A 1 -6.81 4.96 23.70
N GLU A 2 -7.36 5.40 22.56
CA GLU A 2 -8.23 4.55 21.70
C GLU A 2 -7.82 4.66 20.22
N ASN A 3 -6.78 3.92 19.79
CA ASN A 3 -6.42 3.77 18.36
C ASN A 3 -5.77 2.41 17.97
N ARG A 4 -5.50 1.51 18.92
CA ARG A 4 -4.77 0.24 18.67
C ARG A 4 -5.42 -0.69 17.64
N ASN A 5 -6.71 -0.52 17.34
CA ASN A 5 -7.49 -1.41 16.46
C ASN A 5 -7.44 -1.06 14.96
N VAL A 6 -7.52 0.22 14.57
CA VAL A 6 -7.40 0.61 13.15
C VAL A 6 -5.95 0.55 12.71
N THR A 7 -5.04 1.01 13.58
CA THR A 7 -3.60 0.87 13.40
C THR A 7 -3.20 -0.60 13.38
N GLY A 8 -3.75 -1.44 14.29
CA GLY A 8 -3.54 -2.88 14.23
C GLY A 8 -4.08 -3.53 12.94
N LYS A 9 -5.13 -2.97 12.32
CA LYS A 9 -5.69 -3.42 11.04
C LYS A 9 -4.92 -2.94 9.82
N VAL A 10 -4.42 -1.70 9.83
CA VAL A 10 -3.59 -1.15 8.74
C VAL A 10 -2.18 -1.71 8.82
N ILE A 11 -1.58 -1.79 10.01
CA ILE A 11 -0.29 -2.46 10.24
C ILE A 11 -0.46 -3.95 10.01
N GLY A 12 -1.58 -4.55 10.43
CA GLY A 12 -1.92 -5.91 10.03
C GLY A 12 -2.00 -6.04 8.51
N GLY A 13 -2.71 -5.14 7.82
CA GLY A 13 -2.90 -5.17 6.37
C GLY A 13 -1.62 -4.87 5.58
N ILE A 14 -0.74 -4.02 6.10
CA ILE A 14 0.58 -3.73 5.53
C ILE A 14 1.53 -4.86 5.86
N LEU A 15 1.63 -5.36 7.09
CA LEU A 15 2.51 -6.48 7.42
C LEU A 15 2.12 -7.73 6.66
N ILE A 16 0.82 -8.00 6.56
CA ILE A 16 0.31 -9.06 5.70
C ILE A 16 0.62 -8.70 4.24
N GLY A 17 0.32 -7.47 3.80
CA GLY A 17 0.57 -7.02 2.43
C GLY A 17 2.04 -6.97 2.03
N THR A 18 2.95 -6.82 2.98
CA THR A 18 4.40 -6.73 2.82
C THR A 18 5.03 -8.10 2.99
N VAL A 19 4.59 -8.93 3.92
CA VAL A 19 5.03 -10.32 3.98
C VAL A 19 4.59 -11.02 2.70
N VAL A 20 3.33 -10.84 2.30
CA VAL A 20 2.83 -11.29 1.01
C VAL A 20 3.62 -10.60 -0.11
N GLY A 21 3.80 -9.28 -0.06
CA GLY A 21 4.50 -8.52 -1.10
C GLY A 21 5.98 -8.85 -1.26
N ALA A 22 6.68 -9.21 -0.18
CA ALA A 22 8.10 -9.54 -0.14
C ALA A 22 8.33 -11.02 -0.42
N ALA A 23 7.46 -11.91 0.10
CA ALA A 23 7.47 -13.30 -0.32
C ALA A 23 7.27 -13.38 -1.84
N LEU A 24 6.31 -12.61 -2.37
CA LEU A 24 6.12 -12.46 -3.80
C LEU A 24 7.33 -11.77 -4.46
N GLY A 25 7.86 -10.68 -3.90
CA GLY A 25 9.00 -9.94 -4.47
C GLY A 25 10.31 -10.72 -4.53
N ILE A 26 10.54 -11.61 -3.56
CA ILE A 26 11.72 -12.47 -3.48
C ILE A 26 11.53 -13.72 -4.35
N LEU A 27 10.36 -14.36 -4.30
CA LEU A 27 10.05 -15.53 -5.14
C LEU A 27 10.12 -15.19 -6.64
N PHE A 28 9.72 -13.97 -7.01
CA PHE A 28 9.74 -13.51 -8.39
C PHE A 28 11.07 -12.88 -8.83
N ALA A 29 12.08 -12.76 -7.96
CA ALA A 29 13.38 -12.20 -8.33
C ALA A 29 14.36 -13.30 -8.79
N PRO A 30 14.64 -13.46 -10.10
CA PRO A 30 15.57 -14.49 -10.59
C PRO A 30 17.03 -14.12 -10.29
N MET A 31 17.80 -15.06 -9.76
CA MET A 31 19.23 -14.89 -9.52
C MET A 31 20.06 -16.07 -10.05
N ASP A 32 21.12 -15.77 -10.82
CA ASP A 32 22.17 -16.72 -11.23
C ASP A 32 23.58 -16.16 -10.99
N GLY A 33 24.53 -16.98 -10.53
CA GLY A 33 25.60 -16.54 -9.61
C GLY A 33 26.84 -15.75 -10.10
N THR A 34 27.13 -15.55 -11.39
CA THR A 34 28.44 -14.94 -11.76
C THR A 34 28.41 -13.88 -12.86
N LYS A 35 27.51 -13.99 -13.84
CA LYS A 35 27.31 -12.94 -14.86
C LYS A 35 26.20 -11.95 -14.50
N THR A 36 25.33 -12.32 -13.56
CA THR A 36 24.14 -11.56 -13.15
C THR A 36 24.46 -10.42 -12.20
N ARG A 37 25.49 -10.55 -11.34
CA ARG A 37 25.91 -9.45 -10.43
C ARG A 37 26.36 -8.19 -11.18
N ASN A 38 26.97 -8.33 -12.34
CA ASN A 38 27.46 -7.20 -13.13
C ASN A 38 26.36 -6.57 -14.02
N LYS A 39 25.37 -7.37 -14.45
CA LYS A 39 24.20 -6.87 -15.23
C LYS A 39 23.10 -6.27 -14.35
N ILE A 40 22.87 -6.78 -13.14
CA ILE A 40 21.93 -6.22 -12.16
C ILE A 40 22.38 -4.83 -11.70
N ALA A 41 23.67 -4.63 -11.44
CA ALA A 41 24.19 -3.37 -10.94
C ALA A 41 23.97 -2.18 -11.89
N THR A 42 23.97 -2.42 -13.21
CA THR A 42 23.76 -1.37 -14.20
C THR A 42 22.28 -1.23 -14.60
N GLY A 43 21.57 -2.33 -14.87
CA GLY A 43 20.16 -2.29 -15.28
C GLY A 43 19.16 -1.98 -14.15
N ALA A 44 19.44 -2.39 -12.91
CA ALA A 44 18.58 -2.05 -11.77
C ALA A 44 18.67 -0.58 -11.38
N LYS A 45 19.76 0.08 -11.77
CA LYS A 45 20.01 1.49 -11.47
C LYS A 45 19.17 2.40 -12.37
N ASP A 46 19.13 2.10 -13.66
CA ASP A 46 18.27 2.82 -14.61
C ASP A 46 16.77 2.54 -14.33
N LEU A 47 16.42 1.31 -13.96
CA LEU A 47 15.04 0.97 -13.57
C LEU A 47 14.59 1.67 -12.28
N ALA A 48 15.49 1.82 -11.31
CA ALA A 48 15.22 2.58 -10.09
C ALA A 48 15.01 4.06 -10.40
N ASP A 49 15.84 4.63 -11.27
CA ASP A 49 15.72 6.05 -11.65
C ASP A 49 14.44 6.35 -12.45
N ASP A 50 14.03 5.44 -13.35
CA ASP A 50 12.75 5.57 -14.07
C ASP A 50 11.52 5.31 -13.16
N LEU A 51 11.61 4.39 -12.20
CA LEU A 51 10.59 4.22 -11.16
C LEU A 51 10.43 5.48 -10.32
N VAL A 52 11.55 6.09 -9.91
CA VAL A 52 11.57 7.34 -9.15
C VAL A 52 10.93 8.48 -9.96
N LYS A 53 11.22 8.57 -11.26
CA LYS A 53 10.59 9.56 -12.13
C LYS A 53 9.08 9.33 -12.32
N LYS A 54 8.66 8.10 -12.61
CA LYS A 54 7.23 7.77 -12.78
C LYS A 54 6.44 7.89 -11.48
N MET A 55 7.03 7.52 -10.34
CA MET A 55 6.45 7.77 -9.03
C MET A 55 6.25 9.25 -8.82
N LYS A 56 7.23 10.09 -9.19
CA LYS A 56 7.09 11.56 -9.05
C LYS A 56 5.88 12.13 -9.79
N SER A 57 5.61 11.72 -11.03
CA SER A 57 4.42 12.20 -11.77
C SER A 57 3.11 11.51 -11.38
N THR A 58 3.17 10.31 -10.81
CA THR A 58 1.98 9.56 -10.36
C THR A 58 1.55 9.97 -8.95
N THR A 59 2.51 10.37 -8.11
CA THR A 59 2.30 10.84 -6.74
C THR A 59 1.29 11.98 -6.69
N ASP A 60 1.32 12.93 -7.62
CA ASP A 60 0.37 14.05 -7.61
C ASP A 60 -1.08 13.62 -7.92
N LYS A 61 -1.30 12.62 -8.78
CA LYS A 61 -2.64 12.06 -9.05
C LYS A 61 -3.12 11.12 -7.95
N VAL A 62 -2.20 10.35 -7.35
CA VAL A 62 -2.49 9.49 -6.20
C VAL A 62 -2.83 10.34 -4.99
N LYS A 63 -2.27 11.55 -4.88
CA LYS A 63 -2.57 12.50 -3.82
C LYS A 63 -4.04 12.90 -3.79
N GLY A 64 -4.62 13.30 -4.93
CA GLY A 64 -6.04 13.65 -5.01
C GLY A 64 -7.00 12.46 -4.83
N LYS A 65 -6.66 11.28 -5.39
CA LYS A 65 -7.47 10.06 -5.19
C LYS A 65 -7.39 9.50 -3.76
N ALA A 66 -6.27 9.74 -3.07
CA ALA A 66 -6.10 9.38 -1.68
C ALA A 66 -6.89 10.32 -0.76
N GLU A 67 -7.09 11.58 -1.16
CA GLU A 67 -8.01 12.52 -0.50
C GLU A 67 -9.46 12.03 -0.66
N GLU A 68 -9.89 11.67 -1.88
CA GLU A 68 -11.27 11.19 -2.14
C GLU A 68 -11.58 9.80 -1.56
N MET A 69 -10.62 8.86 -1.54
CA MET A 69 -10.74 7.60 -0.78
C MET A 69 -10.78 7.85 0.73
N GLY A 70 -10.17 8.95 1.19
CA GLY A 70 -10.28 9.43 2.56
C GLY A 70 -11.72 9.81 2.90
N ASP A 71 -12.34 10.60 2.04
CA ASP A 71 -13.72 11.06 2.24
C ASP A 71 -14.74 9.90 2.10
N MET A 72 -14.56 8.97 1.16
CA MET A 72 -15.39 7.76 1.03
C MET A 72 -15.27 6.81 2.24
N ALA A 73 -14.09 6.76 2.87
CA ALA A 73 -13.91 6.01 4.11
C ALA A 73 -14.62 6.71 5.27
N GLU A 74 -14.66 8.04 5.28
CA GLU A 74 -15.37 8.89 6.25
C GLU A 74 -16.90 8.74 6.14
N GLU A 75 -17.40 8.67 4.92
CA GLU A 75 -18.83 8.49 4.65
C GLU A 75 -19.29 7.06 4.97
N LYS A 76 -18.55 6.02 4.55
CA LYS A 76 -18.84 4.62 4.92
C LYS A 76 -18.85 4.42 6.44
N MET A 77 -17.99 5.13 7.16
CA MET A 77 -17.99 5.12 8.62
C MET A 77 -19.23 5.82 9.20
N THR A 78 -19.66 6.93 8.62
CA THR A 78 -20.86 7.67 9.04
C THR A 78 -22.15 6.88 8.78
N ASN A 79 -22.24 6.22 7.63
CA ASN A 79 -23.37 5.35 7.28
C ASN A 79 -23.44 4.08 8.14
N MET A 80 -22.29 3.49 8.48
CA MET A 80 -22.22 2.38 9.44
C MET A 80 -22.70 2.83 10.83
N LYS A 81 -22.39 4.07 11.23
CA LYS A 81 -22.81 4.64 12.52
C LYS A 81 -24.31 4.87 12.61
N ASN A 82 -24.92 5.42 11.56
CA ASN A 82 -26.36 5.67 11.55
C ASN A 82 -27.18 4.36 11.45
N ASN A 83 -26.70 3.36 10.70
CA ASN A 83 -27.33 2.02 10.63
C ASN A 83 -27.26 1.26 11.95
N VAL A 84 -26.19 1.45 12.73
CA VAL A 84 -26.03 0.80 14.04
C VAL A 84 -26.81 1.55 15.14
N GLY A 85 -27.03 2.86 14.99
CA GLY A 85 -27.86 3.67 15.89
C GLY A 85 -29.37 3.40 15.75
N GLN A 86 -29.87 3.19 14.53
CA GLN A 86 -31.28 2.89 14.31
C GLN A 86 -31.71 1.49 14.79
N ARG A 87 -30.76 0.56 14.98
CA ARG A 87 -31.01 -0.79 15.53
C ARG A 87 -31.17 -0.84 17.05
N GLN A 88 -30.96 0.26 17.79
CA GLN A 88 -30.98 0.26 19.26
C GLN A 88 -32.23 0.90 19.90
N ASN A 89 -33.16 1.46 19.10
CA ASN A 89 -34.45 2.00 19.58
C ASN A 89 -35.64 1.07 19.28
N PHE A 90 -35.38 -0.23 19.05
CA PHE A 90 -36.33 -1.33 19.24
C PHE A 90 -35.84 -2.19 20.41
#